data_AF-A0A5J4W102-F1
#
_entry.id   AF-A0A5J4W102-F1
#
_cell.length_a   1.000
_cell.length_b   1.000
_cell.length_c   1.000
_cell.angle_alpha   90.00
_cell.angle_beta   90.00
_cell.angle_gamma   90.00
#
_symmetry.space_group_name_H-M   'P 1'
#
loop_
_entity.id
_entity.type
_entity.pdbx_description
1 polymer ?
#
loop_
_entity_poly.entity_id
_entity_poly.type
_entity_poly.pdbx_seq_one_letter_code
_entity_poly.pdbx_strand_id
1 'polypeptide(L)'
;MKKLLCTQEGQCSLLYVILNWRKNVSLNKTMIEVADSLLFVFETRDLQTITKPISDSIFQLTVPCSDELKLILHDLKPYPNLLRLLNHQDSKVFKDTILSISNILHAGTNTTAIDAPHLHFDVVKKCNGVELLFSLFKRTDVEQQAKQWAAICIY
;
A
#
# COMPACT_ATOMS: atom_id res chain seq x y z
N MET A 1 11.66 13.84 20.78
CA MET A 1 11.64 12.84 19.68
C MET A 1 10.94 11.54 20.06
N LYS A 2 11.36 10.79 21.11
CA LYS A 2 10.69 9.53 21.54
C LYS A 2 9.19 9.65 21.87
N LYS A 3 8.76 10.75 22.51
CA LYS A 3 7.34 10.99 22.87
C LYS A 3 6.43 11.11 21.65
N LEU A 4 6.90 11.76 20.58
CA LEU A 4 6.16 11.93 19.32
C LEU A 4 5.99 10.60 18.59
N LEU A 5 7.00 9.73 18.63
CA LEU A 5 6.97 8.40 18.03
C LEU A 5 5.92 7.50 18.70
N CYS A 6 5.91 7.43 20.04
CA CYS A 6 4.89 6.68 20.78
C CYS A 6 3.48 7.21 20.54
N THR A 7 3.32 8.53 20.39
CA THR A 7 2.01 9.12 20.08
C THR A 7 1.53 8.70 18.69
N GLN A 8 2.42 8.67 17.69
CA GLN A 8 2.10 8.18 16.34
C GLN A 8 1.76 6.68 16.34
N GLU A 9 2.51 5.86 17.07
CA GLU A 9 2.23 4.41 17.21
C GLU A 9 0.89 4.13 17.89
N GLY A 10 0.55 4.92 18.92
CA GLY A 10 -0.76 4.85 19.57
C GLY A 10 -1.91 5.25 18.64
N GLN A 11 -1.70 6.27 17.81
CA GLN A 11 -2.67 6.71 16.82
C GLN A 11 -2.88 5.68 15.70
N CYS A 12 -1.81 5.00 15.26
CA CYS A 12 -1.91 3.92 14.28
C CYS A 12 -2.67 2.71 14.85
N SER A 13 -2.41 2.35 16.10
CA SER A 13 -3.16 1.29 16.81
C SER A 13 -4.64 1.64 16.97
N LEU A 14 -4.96 2.91 17.25
CA LEU A 14 -6.34 3.38 17.33
C LEU A 14 -7.04 3.36 15.97
N LEU A 15 -6.33 3.74 14.91
CA LEU A 15 -6.82 3.67 13.54
C LEU A 15 -7.19 2.23 13.15
N TYR A 16 -6.35 1.26 13.51
CA TYR A 16 -6.61 -0.18 13.29
C TYR A 16 -7.94 -0.64 13.92
N VAL A 17 -8.22 -0.21 15.15
CA VAL A 17 -9.48 -0.54 15.84
C VAL A 17 -10.70 0.09 15.13
N ILE A 18 -10.57 1.33 14.67
CA ILE A 18 -11.64 2.05 13.95
C ILE A 18 -11.88 1.47 12.54
N LEU A 19 -10.84 0.93 11.90
CA LEU A 19 -10.92 0.29 10.58
C LEU A 19 -11.71 -1.04 10.63
N ASN A 20 -11.62 -1.79 11.73
CA ASN A 20 -12.28 -3.10 11.88
C ASN A 20 -13.82 -3.06 12.10
N TRP A 21 -14.50 -1.91 12.04
CA TRP A 21 -15.92 -1.77 12.46
C TRP A 21 -16.91 -1.19 11.40
N ARG A 22 -16.62 -1.18 10.09
CA ARG A 22 -17.14 -0.12 9.20
C ARG A 22 -18.36 -0.37 8.30
N LYS A 23 -19.29 0.62 8.38
CA LYS A 23 -20.06 1.28 7.30
C LYS A 23 -20.38 2.75 7.70
N ASN A 24 -19.57 3.77 7.35
CA ASN A 24 -19.94 5.19 7.52
C ASN A 24 -19.08 6.19 6.70
N VAL A 25 -19.67 7.27 6.17
CA VAL A 25 -19.04 8.24 5.23
C VAL A 25 -17.97 9.13 5.88
N SER A 26 -18.14 9.50 7.14
CA SER A 26 -17.15 10.32 7.88
C SER A 26 -15.79 9.64 8.03
N LEU A 27 -15.79 8.30 8.06
CA LEU A 27 -14.59 7.49 8.16
C LEU A 27 -13.76 7.48 6.86
N ASN A 28 -14.41 7.71 5.71
CA ASN A 28 -13.75 7.79 4.41
C ASN A 28 -12.83 9.02 4.34
N LYS A 29 -13.30 10.18 4.80
CA LYS A 29 -12.49 11.41 4.83
C LYS A 29 -11.25 11.24 5.71
N THR A 30 -11.42 10.70 6.92
CA THR A 30 -10.29 10.46 7.84
C THR A 30 -9.28 9.47 7.26
N MET A 31 -9.72 8.42 6.56
CA MET A 31 -8.77 7.51 5.88
C MET A 31 -7.95 8.20 4.81
N ILE A 32 -8.57 9.07 4.02
CA ILE A 32 -7.89 9.80 2.95
C ILE A 32 -6.81 10.70 3.54
N GLU A 33 -7.13 11.44 4.61
CA GLU A 33 -6.16 12.31 5.30
C GLU A 33 -4.99 11.51 5.90
N VAL A 34 -5.27 10.31 6.44
CA VAL A 34 -4.22 9.43 6.95
C VAL A 34 -3.38 8.86 5.81
N ALA A 35 -3.99 8.42 4.71
CA ALA A 35 -3.28 7.91 3.54
C ALA A 35 -2.34 8.98 2.97
N ASP A 36 -2.83 10.20 2.78
CA ASP A 36 -2.04 11.34 2.30
C ASP A 36 -0.86 11.64 3.23
N SER A 37 -1.10 11.64 4.55
CA SER A 37 -0.04 11.82 5.55
C SER A 37 1.02 10.70 5.51
N LEU A 38 0.61 9.45 5.31
CA LEU A 38 1.52 8.31 5.15
C LEU A 38 2.34 8.42 3.87
N LEU A 39 1.72 8.83 2.75
CA LEU A 39 2.42 9.06 1.49
C LEU A 39 3.47 10.16 1.62
N PHE A 40 3.14 11.27 2.31
CA PHE A 40 4.10 12.33 2.63
C PHE A 40 5.28 11.81 3.48
N VAL A 41 5.00 10.96 4.47
CA VAL A 41 6.05 10.29 5.27
C VAL A 41 6.93 9.42 4.39
N PHE A 42 6.32 8.63 3.49
CA PHE A 42 7.02 7.78 2.53
C PHE A 42 7.78 8.55 1.46
N GLU A 43 7.46 9.82 1.22
CA GLU A 43 8.22 10.68 0.31
C GLU A 43 9.45 11.28 0.99
N THR A 44 9.25 11.79 2.21
CA THR A 44 10.19 12.75 2.82
C THR A 44 11.17 12.13 3.81
N ARG A 45 10.78 11.07 4.52
CA ARG A 45 11.65 10.46 5.53
C ARG A 45 12.77 9.67 4.90
N ASP A 46 13.91 9.57 5.58
CA ASP A 46 14.94 8.59 5.21
C ASP A 46 14.36 7.17 5.20
N LEU A 47 14.72 6.39 4.17
CA LEU A 47 14.11 5.09 3.91
C LEU A 47 14.25 4.14 5.12
N GLN A 48 15.41 4.11 5.77
CA GLN A 48 15.69 3.19 6.88
C GLN A 48 14.96 3.59 8.18
N THR A 49 14.39 4.79 8.23
CA THR A 49 13.59 5.25 9.39
C THR A 49 12.12 4.86 9.29
N ILE A 50 11.69 4.28 8.16
CA ILE A 50 10.33 3.77 7.98
C ILE A 50 10.22 2.42 8.69
N THR A 51 9.50 2.41 9.80
CA THR A 51 9.34 1.20 10.62
C THR A 51 8.13 0.38 10.19
N LYS A 52 8.10 -0.90 10.59
CA LYS A 52 6.97 -1.80 10.35
C LYS A 52 5.59 -1.20 10.76
N PRO A 53 5.40 -0.53 11.90
CA PRO A 53 4.11 0.09 12.20
C PRO A 53 3.63 1.10 11.16
N ILE A 54 4.54 1.83 10.51
CA ILE A 54 4.20 2.81 9.47
C ILE A 54 3.77 2.10 8.18
N SER A 55 4.53 1.08 7.75
CA SER A 55 4.17 0.29 6.57
C SER A 55 2.90 -0.53 6.79
N ASP A 56 2.67 -1.02 8.01
CA ASP A 56 1.44 -1.73 8.37
C ASP A 56 0.23 -0.81 8.22
N SER A 57 0.35 0.46 8.63
CA SER A 57 -0.74 1.42 8.57
C SER A 57 -1.27 1.62 7.14
N ILE A 58 -0.40 1.72 6.14
CA ILE A 58 -0.86 1.82 4.75
C ILE A 58 -1.47 0.50 4.27
N PHE A 59 -0.93 -0.65 4.68
CA PHE A 59 -1.52 -1.95 4.36
C PHE A 59 -2.93 -2.11 4.94
N GLN A 60 -3.14 -1.73 6.20
CA GLN A 60 -4.47 -1.76 6.84
C GLN A 60 -5.47 -0.80 6.19
N LEU A 61 -5.03 0.27 5.52
CA LEU A 61 -5.92 1.10 4.71
C LEU A 61 -6.39 0.39 3.44
N THR A 62 -5.71 -0.67 3.02
CA THR A 62 -6.06 -1.46 1.83
C THR A 62 -6.86 -2.74 2.14
N VAL A 63 -7.04 -3.11 3.41
CA VAL A 63 -7.75 -4.33 3.88
C VAL A 63 -8.65 -4.03 5.10
N PRO A 64 -9.95 -4.41 5.19
CA PRO A 64 -10.91 -4.84 4.17
C PRO A 64 -11.73 -3.61 3.69
N CYS A 65 -11.11 -2.72 2.93
CA CYS A 65 -11.79 -1.57 2.36
C CYS A 65 -12.59 -1.94 1.09
N SER A 66 -13.66 -1.19 0.80
CA SER A 66 -14.39 -1.31 -0.48
C SER A 66 -13.48 -0.94 -1.65
N ASP A 67 -13.81 -1.43 -2.84
CA ASP A 67 -13.04 -1.09 -4.05
C ASP A 67 -13.12 0.42 -4.36
N GLU A 68 -14.23 1.09 -4.02
CA GLU A 68 -14.36 2.56 -4.08
C GLU A 68 -13.28 3.28 -3.25
N LEU A 69 -13.00 2.80 -2.04
CA LEU A 69 -11.96 3.40 -1.19
C LEU A 69 -10.56 3.16 -1.74
N LYS A 70 -10.31 1.96 -2.28
CA LYS A 70 -9.04 1.64 -2.92
C LYS A 70 -8.82 2.44 -4.20
N LEU A 71 -9.88 2.75 -4.95
CA LEU A 71 -9.83 3.68 -6.08
C LEU A 71 -9.52 5.12 -5.63
N ILE A 72 -10.10 5.58 -4.52
CA ILE A 72 -9.73 6.88 -3.94
C ILE A 72 -8.26 6.89 -3.51
N LEU A 73 -7.76 5.79 -2.89
CA LEU A 73 -6.33 5.65 -2.57
C LEU A 73 -5.47 5.69 -3.83
N HIS A 74 -5.92 5.10 -4.93
CA HIS A 74 -5.24 5.19 -6.22
C HIS A 74 -5.13 6.64 -6.70
N ASP A 75 -6.19 7.45 -6.54
CA ASP A 75 -6.21 8.85 -6.98
C ASP A 75 -5.23 9.75 -6.22
N LEU A 76 -4.79 9.33 -5.02
CA LEU A 76 -3.67 9.95 -4.28
C LEU A 76 -2.30 9.68 -4.92
N LYS A 77 -2.24 8.93 -6.02
CA LYS A 77 -1.03 8.55 -6.76
C LYS A 77 0.01 7.89 -5.84
N PRO A 78 -0.32 6.78 -5.16
CA PRO A 78 0.50 6.23 -4.09
C PRO A 78 1.74 5.50 -4.62
N TYR A 79 1.78 5.12 -5.90
CA TYR A 79 2.79 4.23 -6.46
C TYR A 79 4.24 4.75 -6.36
N PRO A 80 4.57 6.02 -6.68
CA PRO A 80 5.95 6.50 -6.54
C PRO A 80 6.47 6.32 -5.11
N ASN A 81 5.64 6.65 -4.13
CA ASN A 81 5.96 6.52 -2.71
C ASN A 81 6.06 5.04 -2.30
N LEU A 82 5.08 4.20 -2.67
CA LEU A 82 5.10 2.77 -2.34
C LEU A 82 6.27 2.03 -2.99
N LEU A 83 6.56 2.31 -4.26
CA LEU A 83 7.68 1.67 -4.97
C LEU A 83 9.03 2.03 -4.35
N ARG A 84 9.18 3.22 -3.75
CA ARG A 84 10.36 3.58 -2.97
C ARG A 84 10.58 2.63 -1.79
N LEU A 85 9.51 2.23 -1.09
CA LEU A 85 9.60 1.31 0.06
C LEU A 85 10.02 -0.11 -0.34
N LEU A 86 9.90 -0.50 -1.60
CA LEU A 86 10.34 -1.81 -2.03
C LEU A 86 11.87 -1.98 -1.99
N ASN A 87 12.63 -0.88 -1.86
CA ASN A 87 14.07 -0.91 -1.60
C ASN A 87 14.43 -1.01 -0.11
N HIS A 88 13.44 -1.19 0.77
CA HIS A 88 13.66 -1.27 2.21
C HIS A 88 14.30 -2.61 2.62
N GLN A 89 15.23 -2.57 3.58
CA GLN A 89 15.97 -3.76 4.03
C GLN A 89 15.14 -4.67 4.95
N ASP A 90 14.24 -4.09 5.75
CA ASP A 90 13.29 -4.87 6.55
C ASP A 90 12.27 -5.58 5.65
N SER A 91 12.29 -6.92 5.69
CA SER A 91 11.41 -7.78 4.91
C SER A 91 9.94 -7.62 5.26
N LYS A 92 9.60 -7.16 6.48
CA LYS A 92 8.22 -6.93 6.88
C LYS A 92 7.67 -5.64 6.25
N VAL A 93 8.47 -4.57 6.21
CA VAL A 93 8.13 -3.32 5.51
C VAL A 93 7.94 -3.58 4.03
N PHE A 94 8.86 -4.34 3.44
CA PHE A 94 8.77 -4.80 2.06
C PHE A 94 7.47 -5.57 1.78
N LYS A 95 7.12 -6.53 2.65
CA LYS A 95 5.90 -7.34 2.52
C LYS A 95 4.64 -6.48 2.53
N ASP A 96 4.50 -5.59 3.52
CA ASP A 96 3.32 -4.70 3.63
C ASP A 96 3.16 -3.83 2.39
N THR A 97 4.28 -3.34 1.85
CA THR A 97 4.29 -2.47 0.67
C THR A 97 3.74 -3.21 -0.55
N ILE A 98 4.19 -4.44 -0.80
CA ILE A 98 3.71 -5.25 -1.92
C ILE A 98 2.23 -5.58 -1.79
N LEU A 99 1.80 -5.96 -0.58
CA LEU A 99 0.39 -6.26 -0.34
C LEU A 99 -0.48 -5.02 -0.54
N SER A 100 -0.02 -3.85 -0.10
CA SER A 100 -0.72 -2.57 -0.33
C SER A 100 -0.85 -2.26 -1.83
N ILE A 101 0.25 -2.37 -2.57
CA ILE A 101 0.26 -2.20 -4.03
C ILE A 101 -0.73 -3.17 -4.68
N SER A 102 -0.67 -4.45 -4.31
CA SER A 102 -1.53 -5.52 -4.83
C SER A 102 -3.01 -5.23 -4.60
N ASN A 103 -3.38 -4.77 -3.42
CA ASN A 103 -4.77 -4.47 -3.07
C ASN A 103 -5.32 -3.28 -3.86
N ILE A 104 -4.52 -2.23 -4.03
CA ILE A 104 -4.91 -1.05 -4.83
C ILE A 104 -5.10 -1.47 -6.30
N LEU A 105 -4.20 -2.30 -6.82
CA LEU A 105 -4.28 -2.83 -8.18
C LEU A 105 -5.51 -3.71 -8.41
N HIS A 106 -5.82 -4.59 -7.46
CA HIS A 106 -6.99 -5.48 -7.55
C HIS A 106 -8.31 -4.70 -7.62
N ALA A 107 -8.40 -3.56 -6.92
CA ALA A 107 -9.58 -2.69 -7.00
C ALA A 107 -9.76 -2.10 -8.41
N GLY A 108 -8.67 -1.73 -9.06
CA GLY A 108 -8.67 -1.29 -10.44
C GLY A 108 -9.22 -2.38 -11.36
N THR A 109 -8.68 -3.60 -11.27
CA THR A 109 -9.11 -4.75 -12.10
C THR A 109 -10.59 -5.10 -11.89
N ASN A 110 -11.10 -5.05 -10.66
CA ASN A 110 -12.50 -5.35 -10.37
C ASN A 110 -13.48 -4.29 -10.92
N THR A 111 -12.98 -3.08 -11.19
CA THR A 111 -13.82 -1.93 -11.58
C THR A 111 -13.61 -1.48 -13.02
N THR A 112 -12.59 -2.00 -13.71
CA THR A 112 -12.42 -1.82 -15.17
C THR A 112 -13.12 -2.94 -15.93
N ALA A 113 -13.68 -2.60 -17.09
CA ALA A 113 -14.18 -3.61 -18.03
C ALA A 113 -13.03 -4.53 -18.46
N ILE A 114 -13.33 -5.82 -18.68
CA ILE A 114 -12.36 -6.88 -19.02
C ILE A 114 -11.47 -6.51 -20.22
N ASP A 115 -11.97 -5.65 -21.12
CA ASP A 115 -11.31 -5.26 -22.36
C ASP A 115 -10.53 -3.93 -22.28
N ALA A 116 -10.49 -3.28 -21.10
CA ALA A 116 -9.71 -2.07 -20.91
C ALA A 116 -8.23 -2.41 -20.65
N PRO A 117 -7.26 -1.70 -21.25
CA PRO A 117 -5.85 -1.90 -20.93
C PRO A 117 -5.65 -1.75 -19.41
N HIS A 118 -4.97 -2.72 -18.79
CA HIS A 118 -4.80 -2.78 -17.34
C HIS A 118 -4.21 -1.44 -16.86
N LEU A 119 -5.04 -0.60 -16.24
CA LEU A 119 -4.82 0.85 -16.04
C LEU A 119 -3.50 1.16 -15.32
N HIS A 120 -2.94 0.15 -14.66
CA HIS A 120 -1.78 0.24 -13.80
C HIS A 120 -0.50 -0.37 -14.36
N PHE A 121 -0.56 -1.14 -15.47
CA PHE A 121 0.63 -1.73 -16.08
C PHE A 121 1.62 -0.63 -16.52
N ASP A 122 1.11 0.45 -17.12
CA ASP A 122 1.92 1.59 -17.54
C ASP A 122 2.58 2.33 -16.37
N VAL A 123 1.92 2.38 -15.21
CA VAL A 123 2.47 3.03 -14.01
C VAL A 123 3.57 2.16 -13.39
N VAL A 124 3.33 0.86 -13.24
CA VAL A 124 4.32 -0.10 -12.74
C VAL A 124 5.54 -0.17 -13.66
N LYS A 125 5.32 -0.15 -14.98
CA LYS A 125 6.37 -0.13 -16.00
C LYS A 125 7.19 1.16 -15.98
N LYS A 126 6.56 2.33 -15.85
CA LYS A 126 7.25 3.64 -15.79
C LYS A 126 8.14 3.81 -14.55
N CYS A 127 7.92 3.02 -13.51
CA CYS A 127 8.66 3.12 -12.26
C CYS A 127 9.65 1.96 -12.04
N ASN A 128 10.05 1.25 -13.10
CA ASN A 128 10.92 0.05 -13.02
C ASN A 128 10.36 -1.06 -12.09
N GLY A 129 9.05 -1.03 -11.82
CA GLY A 129 8.40 -1.95 -10.88
C GLY A 129 8.38 -3.39 -11.39
N VAL A 130 8.47 -3.61 -12.70
CA VAL A 130 8.41 -4.95 -13.32
C VAL A 130 9.57 -5.85 -12.84
N GLU A 131 10.81 -5.35 -12.86
CA GLU A 131 11.97 -6.11 -12.40
C GLU A 131 11.89 -6.43 -10.91
N LEU A 132 11.37 -5.47 -10.14
CA LEU A 132 11.19 -5.59 -8.72
C LEU A 132 10.11 -6.61 -8.36
N LEU A 133 8.99 -6.62 -9.09
CA LEU A 133 7.94 -7.62 -8.97
C LEU A 133 8.44 -9.01 -9.41
N PHE A 134 9.27 -9.09 -10.45
CA PHE A 134 9.93 -10.35 -10.84
C PHE A 134 10.84 -10.91 -9.74
N SER A 135 11.53 -10.05 -8.99
CA SER A 135 12.37 -10.48 -7.86
C SER A 135 11.56 -11.15 -6.74
N LEU A 136 10.26 -10.84 -6.60
CA LEU A 136 9.37 -11.44 -5.60
C LEU A 136 9.18 -12.93 -5.79
N PHE A 137 9.12 -13.39 -7.03
CA PHE A 137 8.95 -14.80 -7.34
C PHE A 137 10.12 -15.64 -6.83
N LYS A 138 11.31 -15.03 -6.73
CA LYS A 138 12.54 -15.68 -6.26
C LYS A 138 12.68 -15.71 -4.74
N ARG A 139 11.89 -14.92 -4.00
CA ARG A 139 11.97 -14.82 -2.53
C ARG A 139 11.16 -15.92 -1.85
N THR A 140 11.75 -16.63 -0.88
CA THR A 140 11.06 -17.69 -0.12
C THR A 140 10.31 -17.17 1.11
N ASP A 141 10.62 -15.95 1.55
CA ASP A 141 10.04 -15.29 2.72
C ASP A 141 8.78 -14.46 2.42
N VAL A 142 8.36 -14.43 1.15
CA VAL A 142 7.18 -13.71 0.67
C VAL A 142 6.00 -14.69 0.53
N GLU A 143 4.86 -14.27 1.06
CA GLU A 143 3.61 -15.04 1.03
C GLU A 143 3.14 -15.34 -0.40
N GLN A 144 2.63 -16.55 -0.63
CA GLN A 144 2.26 -17.02 -1.98
C GLN A 144 1.22 -16.11 -2.64
N GLN A 145 0.28 -15.58 -1.86
CA GLN A 145 -0.71 -14.64 -2.33
C GLN A 145 -0.06 -13.36 -2.88
N ALA A 146 0.95 -12.80 -2.20
CA ALA A 146 1.68 -11.62 -2.69
C ALA A 146 2.40 -11.88 -4.04
N LYS A 147 2.89 -13.11 -4.26
CA LYS A 147 3.48 -13.51 -5.55
C LYS A 147 2.43 -13.66 -6.65
N GLN A 148 1.27 -14.22 -6.34
CA GLN A 148 0.15 -14.30 -7.29
C GLN A 148 -0.30 -12.90 -7.71
N TRP A 149 -0.37 -11.96 -6.78
CA TRP A 149 -0.71 -10.58 -7.10
C TRP A 149 0.36 -9.89 -7.93
N ALA A 150 1.64 -10.07 -7.59
CA ALA A 150 2.74 -9.59 -8.42
C ALA A 150 2.65 -10.11 -9.86
N ALA A 151 2.13 -11.32 -10.08
CA ALA A 151 1.93 -11.88 -11.41
C ALA A 151 0.86 -11.11 -12.18
N ILE A 152 -0.28 -10.82 -11.52
CA ILE A 152 -1.39 -10.05 -12.10
C ILE A 152 -0.94 -8.62 -12.46
N CYS A 153 0.05 -8.06 -11.75
CA CYS A 153 0.58 -6.73 -12.06
C CYS A 153 1.39 -6.67 -13.37
N ILE A 154 1.95 -7.81 -13.79
CA ILE A 154 2.88 -7.93 -14.93
C ILE A 154 2.16 -8.42 -16.19
N TYR A 155 0.98 -9.03 -16.05
CA TYR A 155 0.22 -9.67 -17.12
C TYR A 155 -1.00 -8.83 -17.51
#